data_AF-K1U0H7-F1
#
_entry.id   AF-K1U0H7-F1
#
_cell.length_a   1.000
_cell.length_b   1.000
_cell.length_c   1.000
_cell.angle_alpha   90.00
_cell.angle_beta   90.00
_cell.angle_gamma   90.00
#
_symmetry.space_group_name_H-M   'P 1'
#
loop_
_entity.id
_entity.type
_entity.pdbx_description
1 polymer ?
#
loop_
_entity_poly.entity_id
_entity_poly.type
_entity_poly.pdbx_seq_one_letter_code
_entity_poly.pdbx_strand_id
1 'polypeptide(L)' 'MLEVKDLHVNYGAVHALNGISLHVDDGEIVSLIGANGAG' A
#
# COMPACT_ATOMS: atom_id res chain seq x y z
N MET A 1 -6.79 -6.19 13.39
CA MET A 1 -6.60 -4.79 12.98
C MET A 1 -5.22 -4.67 12.33
N LEU A 2 -5.15 -4.15 11.10
CA LEU A 2 -3.92 -3.87 10.35
C LEU A 2 -3.79 -2.37 10.15
N GLU A 3 -2.60 -1.81 10.41
CA GLU A 3 -2.29 -0.41 10.18
C GLU A 3 -0.94 -0.27 9.47
N VAL A 4 -0.91 0.48 8.37
CA VAL A 4 0.27 0.85 7.58
C VAL A 4 0.31 2.38 7.52
N LYS A 5 1.47 2.95 7.87
CA LYS A 5 1.67 4.40 7.88
C LYS A 5 2.91 4.74 7.06
N ASP A 6 2.73 5.66 6.12
CA ASP A 6 3.80 6.30 5.33
C ASP A 6 4.82 5.30 4.75
N LEU A 7 4.32 4.21 4.17
CA LEU A 7 5.16 3.14 3.65
C LEU A 7 5.84 3.57 2.34
N HIS A 8 7.17 3.48 2.37
CA HIS A 8 8.03 3.65 1.20
C HIS A 8 8.73 2.33 0.85
N VAL A 9 8.65 1.92 -0.42
CA VAL A 9 9.33 0.71 -0.91
C VAL A 9 10.01 0.99 -2.24
N ASN A 10 11.29 0.62 -2.32
CA ASN A 10 12.11 0.77 -3.51
C ASN A 10 12.65 -0.58 -3.99
N TYR A 11 12.59 -0.82 -5.29
CA TYR A 11 13.26 -1.93 -5.97
C TYR A 11 14.34 -1.36 -6.88
N GLY A 12 15.57 -1.29 -6.37
CA GLY A 12 16.67 -0.61 -7.06
C GLY A 12 16.33 0.88 -7.28
N ALA A 13 16.29 1.30 -8.54
CA ALA A 13 15.95 2.68 -8.92
C ALA A 13 14.43 2.96 -8.98
N VAL A 14 13.58 1.93 -8.83
CA VAL A 14 12.12 2.08 -8.93
C VAL A 14 11.55 2.33 -7.54
N HIS A 15 10.85 3.45 -7.37
CA HIS A 15 10.03 3.71 -6.19
C HIS A 15 8.66 3.08 -6.40
N ALA A 16 8.46 1.88 -5.85
CA ALA A 16 7.23 1.11 -6.01
C ALA A 16 6.11 1.70 -5.15
N LEU A 17 6.34 1.83 -3.84
CA LEU A 17 5.37 2.42 -2.93
C LEU A 17 5.90 3.77 -2.44
N ASN A 18 5.13 4.84 -2.60
CA ASN A 18 5.53 6.21 -2.27
C ASN A 18 4.63 6.81 -1.18
N GLY A 19 4.98 6.61 0.08
CA GLY A 19 4.34 7.27 1.23
C GLY A 19 2.89 6.85 1.42
N ILE A 20 2.57 5.57 1.24
CA ILE A 20 1.20 5.08 1.31
C ILE A 20 0.81 4.63 2.73
N SER A 21 -0.42 4.94 3.11
CA SER A 21 -1.00 4.54 4.39
C SER A 21 -2.31 3.77 4.15
N LEU A 22 -2.53 2.73 4.94
CA LEU A 22 -3.69 1.84 4.85
C LEU A 22 -4.10 1.42 6.26
N HIS A 23 -5.39 1.32 6.49
CA HIS A 23 -5.96 0.76 7.71
C HIS A 23 -7.00 -0.30 7.33
N VAL A 24 -7.07 -1.39 8.09
CA VAL A 24 -8.10 -2.43 7.95
C VAL A 24 -8.54 -2.89 9.34
N ASP A 25 -9.83 -2.71 9.62
CA ASP A 25 -10.44 -3.14 10.88
C ASP A 25 -10.76 -4.63 10.92
N ASP A 26 -11.03 -5.16 12.11
CA ASP A 26 -11.43 -6.56 12.27
C ASP A 26 -12.78 -6.83 11.59
N GLY A 27 -12.79 -7.80 10.67
CA GLY A 27 -13.98 -8.15 9.88
C GLY A 27 -14.20 -7.28 8.64
N GLU A 28 -13.34 -6.29 8.39
CA GLU A 28 -13.40 -5.45 7.19
C GLU A 28 -12.80 -6.16 5.96
N ILE A 29 -13.45 -6.01 4.81
CA ILE A 29 -12.95 -6.52 3.52
C ILE A 29 -12.63 -5.33 2.63
N VAL A 30 -11.34 -5.15 2.34
CA VAL A 30 -10.83 -4.07 1.47
C VAL A 30 -10.30 -4.67 0.17
N SER A 31 -10.58 -4.00 -0.95
CA SER A 31 -10.01 -4.33 -2.26
C SER A 31 -9.15 -3.17 -2.75
N LEU A 32 -7.99 -3.48 -3.31
CA LEU A 32 -7.10 -2.51 -3.95
C LEU A 32 -7.22 -2.67 -5.47
N ILE A 33 -7.46 -1.58 -6.19
CA ILE A 33 -7.60 -1.57 -7.65
C ILE A 33 -6.65 -0.53 -8.22
N GLY A 34 -5.90 -0.92 -9.27
CA GLY A 34 -4.97 -0.05 -9.95
C GLY A 34 -4.48 -0.68 -11.25
N ALA A 35 -3.87 0.14 -12.10
CA ALA A 35 -3.16 -0.34 -13.28
C ALA A 35 -1.91 -1.14 -12.86
N ASN A 36 -1.38 -1.98 -13.76
CA ASN A 36 -0.12 -2.68 -13.52
C ASN A 36 1.00 -1.64 -13.28
N GLY A 37 1.69 -1.77 -12.15
CA GLY A 37 2.77 -0.85 -11.74
C GLY A 37 2.30 0.46 -11.10
N ALA A 38 1.02 0.60 -10.71
CA ALA A 38 0.51 1.81 -10.05
C ALA A 38 1.05 2.02 -8.62
N GLY A 39 1.63 0.99 -8.03
CA GLY A 39 2.20 0.95 -6.69
C GLY A 39 2.73 -0.44 -6.42
#